data_AF-A0A9D6SXV3-F1
#
_entry.id   AF-A0A9D6SXV3-F1
#
_cell.length_a   1.000
_cell.length_b   1.000
_cell.length_c   1.000
_cell.angle_alpha   90.00
_cell.angle_beta   90.00
_cell.angle_gamma   90.00
#
_symmetry.space_group_name_H-M   'P 1'
#
loop_
_entity.id
_entity.type
_entity.pdbx_description
1 polymer ?
#
loop_
_entity_poly.entity_id
_entity_poly.type
_entity_poly.pdbx_seq_one_letter_code
_entity_poly.pdbx_strand_id
1 'polypeptide(L)'
;MTLTLGEVTIGRVVEIGRSAYPTTSMLPDSTPEAIARHHVWLKPDFWDDAVGDLGARIQTWIVRTPRTTVLIDTGVGNGKARPDSPAWHLRQGAWL
;
A
#
# COMPACT_ATOMS: atom_id res chain seq x y z
N MET A 1 -0.15 -9.09 -10.55
CA MET A 1 -1.02 -8.67 -11.67
C MET A 1 -0.32 -7.57 -12.44
N THR A 2 -0.38 -7.61 -13.76
CA THR A 2 0.25 -6.64 -14.68
C THR A 2 -0.82 -5.96 -15.51
N LEU A 3 -0.69 -4.65 -15.71
CA LEU A 3 -1.52 -3.86 -16.61
C LEU A 3 -0.70 -3.52 -17.86
N THR A 4 -1.30 -3.62 -19.05
CA THR A 4 -0.66 -3.23 -20.31
C THR A 4 -1.35 -1.99 -20.88
N LEU A 5 -0.56 -0.97 -21.20
CA LEU A 5 -0.99 0.28 -21.83
C LEU A 5 -0.14 0.51 -23.09
N GLY A 6 -0.66 0.11 -24.25
CA GLY A 6 0.13 0.08 -25.49
C GLY A 6 1.34 -0.86 -25.33
N GLU A 7 2.53 -0.37 -25.63
CA GLU A 7 3.79 -1.13 -25.48
C GLU A 7 4.36 -1.09 -24.04
N VAL A 8 3.64 -0.48 -23.10
CA VAL A 8 4.08 -0.34 -21.71
C VAL A 8 3.43 -1.41 -20.84
N THR A 9 4.22 -2.13 -20.07
CA THR A 9 3.73 -3.06 -19.04
C THR A 9 4.01 -2.52 -17.65
N ILE A 10 2.99 -2.45 -16.83
CA ILE A 10 3.04 -1.95 -15.46
C ILE A 10 2.82 -3.14 -14.52
N GLY A 11 3.85 -3.52 -13.78
CA GLY A 11 3.80 -4.56 -12.76
C GLY A 11 3.79 -3.97 -11.36
N ARG A 12 3.03 -4.59 -10.47
CA ARG A 12 2.96 -4.23 -9.05
C ARG A 12 3.74 -5.23 -8.21
N VAL A 13 4.57 -4.73 -7.31
CA VAL A 13 5.27 -5.52 -6.29
C VAL A 13 4.81 -5.03 -4.92
N VAL A 14 4.16 -5.89 -4.15
CA VAL A 14 3.62 -5.56 -2.83
C VAL A 14 4.62 -5.99 -1.78
N GLU A 15 5.15 -5.02 -1.03
CA GLU A 15 6.06 -5.28 0.09
C GLU A 15 5.28 -5.60 1.36
N ILE A 16 4.27 -4.78 1.66
CA ILE A 16 3.40 -4.93 2.82
C ILE A 16 1.97 -4.96 2.31
N GLY A 17 1.36 -6.15 2.33
CA GLY A 17 -0.01 -6.36 1.85
C GLY A 17 -1.10 -5.71 2.71
N ARG A 18 -0.73 -5.29 3.93
CA ARG A 18 -1.59 -4.59 4.86
C ARG A 18 -0.76 -3.76 5.84
N SER A 19 -0.84 -2.45 5.71
CA SER A 19 -0.23 -1.51 6.64
C SER A 19 -1.21 -1.24 7.78
N ALA A 20 -0.72 -1.30 9.03
CA ALA A 20 -1.54 -1.31 10.24
C ALA A 20 -1.73 0.09 10.86
N TYR A 21 -1.83 1.13 10.03
CA TYR A 21 -2.11 2.48 10.52
C TYR A 21 -3.63 2.68 10.55
N PRO A 22 -4.19 3.10 11.70
CA PRO A 22 -5.61 3.45 11.77
C PRO A 22 -5.96 4.54 10.77
N THR A 23 -7.13 4.46 10.13
CA THR A 23 -7.60 5.55 9.24
C THR A 23 -7.60 6.90 9.96
N THR A 24 -7.96 6.91 11.24
CA THR A 24 -7.99 8.11 12.08
C THR A 24 -6.62 8.73 12.31
N SER A 25 -5.51 8.00 12.11
CA SER A 25 -4.18 8.59 12.14
C SER A 25 -3.89 9.47 10.91
N MET A 26 -4.52 9.19 9.77
CA MET A 26 -4.38 9.97 8.53
C MET A 26 -5.53 10.97 8.32
N LEU A 27 -6.73 10.58 8.73
CA LEU A 27 -7.98 11.32 8.60
C LEU A 27 -8.61 11.48 9.99
N PRO A 28 -8.08 12.36 10.85
CA PRO A 28 -8.45 12.44 12.27
C PRO A 28 -9.92 12.78 12.50
N ASP A 29 -10.55 13.49 11.56
CA ASP A 29 -11.96 13.89 11.65
C ASP A 29 -12.93 12.85 11.05
N SER A 30 -12.41 11.70 10.59
CA SER A 30 -13.25 10.64 10.04
C SER A 30 -14.09 9.97 11.13
N THR A 31 -15.37 9.71 10.82
CA THR A 31 -16.26 8.91 11.68
C THR A 31 -16.60 7.60 10.98
N PRO A 32 -16.93 6.53 11.74
CA PRO A 32 -17.39 5.27 11.16
C PRO A 32 -18.55 5.44 10.17
N GLU A 33 -19.51 6.32 10.47
CA GLU A 33 -20.67 6.59 9.61
C GLU A 33 -20.28 7.28 8.32
N ALA A 34 -19.33 8.22 8.37
CA ALA A 34 -18.82 8.90 7.18
C ALA A 34 -18.13 7.91 6.24
N ILE A 35 -17.31 7.01 6.78
CA ILE A 35 -16.64 5.96 5.99
C ILE A 35 -17.67 4.95 5.45
N ALA A 36 -18.65 4.56 6.27
CA ALA A 36 -19.68 3.60 5.88
C ALA A 36 -20.49 4.02 4.66
N ARG A 37 -20.73 5.32 4.48
CA ARG A 37 -21.39 5.88 3.28
C ARG A 37 -20.65 5.60 1.97
N HIS A 38 -19.36 5.27 2.05
CA HIS A 38 -18.48 5.00 0.92
C HIS A 38 -18.16 3.51 0.71
N HIS A 39 -18.71 2.62 1.54
CA HIS A 39 -18.47 1.18 1.44
C HIS A 39 -18.73 0.59 0.06
N VAL A 40 -19.65 1.17 -0.72
CA VAL A 40 -19.99 0.71 -2.07
C VAL A 40 -18.80 0.64 -3.03
N TRP A 41 -17.82 1.55 -2.90
CA TRP A 41 -16.62 1.57 -3.73
C TRP A 41 -15.35 1.21 -2.97
N LEU A 42 -15.38 1.29 -1.63
CA LEU A 42 -14.26 0.85 -0.79
C LEU A 42 -14.16 -0.68 -0.73
N LYS A 43 -15.29 -1.39 -0.73
CA LYS A 43 -15.31 -2.86 -0.63
C LYS A 43 -15.25 -3.51 -2.01
N PRO A 44 -14.55 -4.65 -2.15
CA PRO A 44 -13.74 -5.33 -1.11
C PRO A 44 -12.27 -4.89 -1.07
N ASP A 45 -11.84 -4.00 -1.98
CA ASP A 45 -10.42 -3.83 -2.30
C ASP A 45 -9.65 -2.91 -1.33
N PHE A 46 -10.35 -1.97 -0.70
CA PHE A 46 -9.80 -0.88 0.11
C PHE A 46 -10.28 -0.87 1.56
N TRP A 47 -11.31 -1.66 1.89
CA TRP A 47 -11.81 -1.83 3.27
C TRP A 47 -11.63 -3.27 3.73
N ASP A 48 -11.11 -3.44 4.95
CA ASP A 48 -10.92 -4.75 5.58
C ASP A 48 -11.97 -4.99 6.67
N ASP A 49 -12.93 -5.87 6.37
CA ASP A 49 -13.99 -6.24 7.30
C ASP A 49 -13.51 -6.98 8.54
N ALA A 50 -12.33 -7.64 8.51
CA ALA A 50 -11.80 -8.35 9.67
C ALA A 50 -11.32 -7.40 10.77
N VAL A 51 -11.01 -6.15 10.40
CA VAL A 51 -10.52 -5.13 11.35
C VAL A 51 -11.43 -3.91 11.42
N GLY A 52 -12.32 -3.74 10.45
CA GLY A 52 -13.21 -2.59 10.38
C GLY A 52 -12.45 -1.29 10.08
N ASP A 53 -11.48 -1.35 9.16
CA ASP A 53 -10.69 -0.18 8.79
C ASP A 53 -10.21 -0.22 7.33
N LEU A 54 -9.67 0.89 6.81
CA LEU A 54 -9.06 0.94 5.48
C LEU A 54 -7.81 0.07 5.40
N GLY A 55 -7.71 -0.71 4.32
CA GLY A 55 -6.54 -1.50 3.99
C GLY A 55 -5.51 -0.67 3.22
N ALA A 56 -4.49 -0.16 3.90
CA ALA A 56 -3.33 0.44 3.24
C ALA A 56 -2.33 -0.63 2.80
N ARG A 57 -1.60 -0.41 1.69
CA ARG A 57 -0.55 -1.31 1.18
C ARG A 57 0.72 -0.51 0.93
N ILE A 58 1.87 -1.09 1.27
CA ILE A 58 3.16 -0.58 0.78
C ILE A 58 3.56 -1.41 -0.42
N GLN A 59 3.73 -0.74 -1.55
CA GLN A 59 3.99 -1.37 -2.83
C GLN A 59 4.79 -0.44 -3.74
N THR A 60 5.48 -1.05 -4.68
CA THR A 60 6.31 -0.44 -5.69
C THR A 60 5.79 -0.85 -7.07
N TRP A 61 6.07 -0.02 -8.07
CA TRP A 61 5.70 -0.30 -9.45
C TRP A 61 6.93 -0.47 -10.34
N ILE A 62 6.88 -1.48 -11.21
CA ILE A 62 7.87 -1.67 -12.27
C ILE A 62 7.18 -1.36 -13.59
N VAL A 63 7.64 -0.29 -14.24
CA VAL A 63 7.14 0.14 -15.55
C VAL A 63 8.16 -0.25 -16.60
N ARG A 64 7.76 -1.13 -17.52
CA ARG A 64 8.58 -1.59 -18.64
C ARG A 64 8.06 -0.98 -19.94
N THR A 65 8.92 -0.24 -20.62
CA THR A 65 8.74 0.23 -22.00
C THR A 65 9.66 -0.58 -22.91
N PRO A 66 9.59 -0.44 -24.25
CA PRO A 66 10.51 -1.14 -25.16
C PRO A 66 12.00 -0.85 -24.91
N ARG A 67 12.33 0.29 -24.28
CA ARG A 67 13.74 0.74 -24.11
C ARG A 67 14.19 0.86 -22.66
N THR A 68 13.27 0.88 -21.71
CA THR A 68 13.58 1.26 -20.34
C THR A 68 12.71 0.52 -19.35
N THR A 69 13.35 0.07 -18.26
CA THR A 69 12.66 -0.42 -17.06
C THR A 69 12.83 0.62 -15.96
N VAL A 70 11.71 1.11 -15.42
CA VAL A 70 11.67 2.09 -14.33
C VAL A 70 11.11 1.43 -13.09
N LEU A 71 11.76 1.65 -11.95
CA LEU A 71 11.26 1.33 -10.62
C LEU A 71 10.71 2.61 -9.99
N ILE A 72 9.44 2.60 -9.57
CA ILE A 72 8.81 3.72 -8.89
C ILE A 72 8.65 3.36 -7.42
N ASP A 73 9.33 4.13 -6.57
CA ASP A 73 9.56 3.88 -5.15
C ASP A 73 10.29 2.56 -4.84
N THR A 74 10.89 2.47 -3.66
CA THR A 74 11.63 1.28 -3.21
C THR A 74 11.09 0.70 -1.91
N GLY A 75 9.89 1.11 -1.49
CA GLY A 75 9.28 0.63 -0.26
C GLY A 75 9.99 1.04 1.04
N VAL A 76 9.65 0.36 2.13
CA VAL A 76 10.19 0.58 3.48
C VAL A 76 11.62 0.05 3.58
N GLY A 77 11.82 -1.19 3.12
CA GLY A 77 13.05 -1.95 3.25
C GLY A 77 13.38 -2.39 4.68
N ASN A 78 14.51 -3.08 4.81
CA ASN A 78 14.91 -3.79 6.01
C ASN A 78 15.90 -3.00 6.88
N GLY A 79 15.87 -3.26 8.19
CA GLY A 79 16.92 -2.85 9.12
C GLY A 79 17.08 -1.34 9.37
N LYS A 80 16.18 -0.50 8.87
CA LYS A 80 16.26 0.95 9.06
C LYS A 80 15.60 1.36 10.39
N ALA A 81 16.27 2.22 11.15
CA ALA A 81 15.73 2.75 12.40
C ALA A 81 14.60 3.77 12.11
N ARG A 82 13.39 3.46 12.57
CA ARG A 82 12.19 4.32 12.49
C ARG A 82 11.37 4.26 13.78
N PRO A 83 11.90 4.75 14.92
CA PRO A 83 11.31 4.51 16.25
C PRO A 83 9.84 4.96 16.34
N ASP A 84 9.47 6.00 15.60
CA ASP A 84 8.11 6.55 15.57
C ASP A 84 7.14 5.77 14.67
N SER A 85 7.61 4.69 14.03
CA SER A 85 6.81 3.85 13.13
C SER A 85 7.07 2.37 13.44
N PRO A 86 6.40 1.82 14.48
CA PRO A 86 6.65 0.45 14.93
C PRO A 86 6.54 -0.61 13.83
N ALA A 87 5.61 -0.45 12.89
CA ALA A 87 5.44 -1.36 11.75
C ALA A 87 6.64 -1.37 10.77
N TRP A 88 7.48 -0.34 10.80
CA TRP A 88 8.59 -0.12 9.87
C TRP A 88 9.97 -0.13 10.55
N HIS A 89 10.02 0.00 11.88
CA HIS A 89 11.24 0.06 12.67
C HIS A 89 11.99 -1.27 12.61
N LEU A 90 13.24 -1.25 12.12
CA LEU A 90 14.12 -2.43 12.04
C LEU A 90 13.46 -3.66 11.39
N ARG A 91 12.45 -3.43 10.54
CA ARG A 91 11.66 -4.48 9.89
C ARG A 91 12.58 -5.43 9.13
N GLN A 92 12.19 -6.69 9.05
CA GLN A 92 12.79 -7.69 8.16
C GLN A 92 11.73 -8.28 7.25
N GLY A 93 12.09 -8.60 6.02
CA GLY A 93 11.24 -9.25 5.04
C GLY A 93 12.00 -9.64 3.78
N ALA A 94 11.27 -10.20 2.81
CA ALA A 94 11.85 -10.69 1.55
C ALA A 94 12.36 -9.58 0.61
N TRP A 95 12.07 -8.32 0.93
CA TRP A 95 12.43 -7.13 0.16
C TRP A 95 13.42 -6.31 0.98
N LEU A 96 14.52 -5.87 0.36
CA LEU A 96 15.67 -5.20 0.99
C LEU A 96 15.35 -3.83 1.56
#